data_AF-A0A970F805-F1
#
_entry.id   AF-A0A970F805-F1
#
_cell.length_a   1.000
_cell.length_b   1.000
_cell.length_c   1.000
_cell.angle_alpha   90.00
_cell.angle_beta   90.00
_cell.angle_gamma   90.00
#
_symmetry.space_group_name_H-M   'P 1'
#
loop_
_entity.id
_entity.type
_entity.pdbx_description
1 polymer ?
#
loop_
_entity_poly.entity_id
_entity_poly.type
_entity_poly.pdbx_seq_one_letter_code
_entity_poly.pdbx_strand_id
1 'polypeptide(L)' 'MDLDTNNHSVFLLYYHLVLVTKYRRQVIDEEISEFAKITFERIAEPYRI' A
#
# COMPACT_ATOMS: atom_id res chain seq x y z
N MET A 1 -12.25 -18.64 -2.86
CA MET A 1 -11.67 -17.64 -1.93
C MET A 1 -10.35 -18.24 -1.51
N ASP A 2 -9.25 -17.66 -1.97
CA ASP A 2 -7.92 -18.17 -1.68
C ASP A 2 -7.44 -17.51 -0.38
N LEU A 3 -7.10 -18.33 0.62
CA LEU A 3 -6.66 -17.87 1.94
C LEU A 3 -5.14 -17.95 2.02
N ASP A 4 -4.52 -16.94 2.64
CA ASP A 4 -3.10 -16.96 2.93
C ASP A 4 -2.81 -17.81 4.17
N THR A 5 -1.64 -18.44 4.18
CA THR A 5 -1.19 -19.29 5.30
C THR A 5 0.22 -18.95 5.73
N ASN A 6 0.46 -18.97 7.05
CA ASN A 6 1.80 -19.01 7.64
C ASN A 6 1.96 -20.30 8.46
N ASN A 7 3.08 -20.47 9.18
CA ASN A 7 3.36 -21.71 9.94
C ASN A 7 2.23 -22.18 10.88
N HIS A 8 1.44 -21.27 11.45
CA HIS A 8 0.41 -21.59 12.44
C HIS A 8 -0.88 -20.79 12.29
N SER A 9 -1.08 -20.10 11.16
CA SER A 9 -2.22 -19.21 10.94
C SER A 9 -2.72 -19.32 9.50
N VAL A 10 -4.03 -19.19 9.34
CA VAL A 10 -4.71 -19.03 8.05
C VAL A 10 -5.52 -17.74 8.14
N PHE A 11 -5.40 -16.87 7.15
CA PHE A 11 -5.99 -15.53 7.22
C PHE A 11 -6.37 -14.98 5.84
N LEU A 12 -7.21 -13.94 5.86
CA LEU A 12 -7.58 -13.12 4.71
C LEU A 12 -7.84 -11.71 5.22
N LEU A 13 -6.89 -10.81 5.00
CA LEU A 13 -6.89 -9.49 5.62
C LEU A 13 -6.91 -8.40 4.53
N TYR A 14 -8.00 -7.63 4.47
CA TYR A 14 -8.15 -6.48 3.59
C TYR A 14 -8.26 -5.20 4.41
N TYR A 15 -7.45 -4.19 4.08
CA TYR A 15 -7.40 -2.93 4.80
C TYR A 15 -7.66 -1.75 3.86
N HIS A 16 -8.36 -0.73 4.36
CA HIS A 16 -8.48 0.55 3.68
C HIS A 16 -7.56 1.57 4.36
N LEU A 17 -6.42 1.86 3.73
CA LEU A 17 -5.42 2.78 4.25
C LEU A 17 -5.57 4.16 3.60
N VAL A 18 -5.68 5.21 4.41
CA VAL A 18 -5.73 6.61 3.94
C VAL A 18 -4.63 7.41 4.64
N LEU A 19 -3.78 8.05 3.85
CA LEU A 19 -2.67 8.90 4.32
C LEU A 19 -2.83 10.31 3.77
N VAL A 20 -2.25 11.31 4.45
CA VAL A 20 -2.31 12.72 4.05
C VAL A 20 -0.92 13.35 4.05
N THR A 21 -0.74 14.37 3.23
CA THR A 21 0.51 15.14 3.17
C THR A 21 0.71 15.94 4.45
N LYS A 22 1.97 16.23 4.77
CA LYS A 22 2.32 17.09 5.90
C LYS A 22 1.61 18.45 5.75
N TYR A 23 0.91 18.88 6.78
CA TYR A 23 0.08 20.09 6.80
C TYR A 23 -1.06 20.12 5.77
N ARG A 24 -1.45 18.97 5.19
CA ARG A 24 -2.50 18.84 4.17
C ARG A 24 -2.32 19.79 2.98
N ARG A 25 -1.07 20.06 2.60
CA ARG A 25 -0.77 20.87 1.40
C ARG A 25 -1.15 20.08 0.16
N GLN A 26 -1.76 20.75 -0.81
CA GLN A 26 -2.11 20.18 -2.12
C GLN A 26 -0.85 20.12 -3.00
N VAL A 27 0.03 19.16 -2.71
CA VAL A 27 1.32 18.98 -3.40
C VAL A 27 1.36 17.74 -4.28
N ILE A 28 0.29 16.94 -4.31
CA ILE A 28 0.22 15.75 -5.16
C ILE A 28 -0.34 16.22 -6.52
N ASP A 29 0.55 16.40 -7.47
CA ASP A 29 0.23 16.55 -8.88
C ASP A 29 0.33 15.19 -9.60
N GLU A 30 0.15 15.18 -10.92
CA GLU A 30 0.15 13.95 -11.72
C GLU A 30 1.50 13.21 -11.66
N GLU A 31 2.61 13.95 -11.73
CA GLU A 31 3.95 13.37 -11.72
C GLU A 31 4.28 12.75 -10.35
N ILE A 32 3.98 13.48 -9.27
CA ILE A 32 4.17 12.99 -7.90
C ILE A 32 3.25 11.80 -7.61
N SER A 33 2.01 11.84 -8.10
CA SER A 33 1.05 10.74 -7.99
C SER A 33 1.60 9.47 -8.64
N GLU A 34 2.12 9.58 -9.87
CA GLU A 34 2.64 8.42 -10.60
C GLU A 34 3.91 7.86 -9.95
N PHE A 35 4.84 8.74 -9.54
CA PHE A 35 6.01 8.33 -8.79
C PHE A 35 5.65 7.63 -7.47
N ALA A 36 4.63 8.12 -6.75
CA ALA A 36 4.15 7.52 -5.52
C ALA A 36 3.59 6.12 -5.75
N LYS A 37 2.72 5.93 -6.75
CA LYS A 37 2.17 4.60 -7.12
C LYS A 37 3.28 3.58 -7.37
N ILE A 38 4.22 3.90 -8.27
CA ILE A 38 5.35 3.03 -8.61
C ILE A 38 6.19 2.71 -7.37
N THR A 39 6.42 3.71 -6.52
CA THR A 39 7.18 3.51 -5.28
C THR A 39 6.45 2.60 -4.31
N PHE A 40 5.13 2.75 -4.15
CA PHE A 40 4.33 1.89 -3.29
C PHE A 40 4.28 0.46 -3.80
N GLU A 41 4.08 0.22 -5.10
CA GLU A 41 4.11 -1.12 -5.69
C GLU A 41 5.47 -1.80 -5.47
N ARG A 42 6.57 -1.08 -5.71
CA ARG A 42 7.93 -1.59 -5.48
C ARG A 42 8.20 -1.92 -4.01
N ILE A 43 7.62 -1.15 -3.08
CA ILE A 43 7.75 -1.43 -1.65
C ILE A 43 6.84 -2.59 -1.26
N ALA A 44 5.64 -2.71 -1.82
CA ALA A 44 4.67 -3.74 -1.45
C ALA A 44 5.21 -5.16 -1.72
N GLU A 45 5.90 -5.36 -2.84
CA GLU A 45 6.45 -6.66 -3.26
C GLU A 45 7.31 -7.37 -2.20
N PRO A 46 8.40 -6.77 -1.66
CA PRO A 46 9.21 -7.43 -0.62
C PRO A 46 8.46 -7.66 0.70
N TYR A 47 7.42 -6.87 1.00
CA TYR A 47 6.58 -7.06 2.19
C TYR A 47 5.43 -8.06 1.98
N ARG A 48 5.22 -8.55 0.74
CA ARG A 48 4.13 -9.46 0.36
C ARG A 48 2.74 -8.90 0.72
N ILE A 49 2.53 -7.63 0.36
CA ILE A 49 1.25 -6.89 0.52
C ILE A 49 0.71 -6.55 -0.86
#